data_AF-A0A0S6XS18-F1
#
_entry.id   AF-A0A0S6XS18-F1
#
_cell.length_a   1.000
_cell.length_b   1.000
_cell.length_c   1.000
_cell.angle_alpha   90.00
_cell.angle_beta   90.00
_cell.angle_gamma   90.00
#
_symmetry.space_group_name_H-M   'P 1'
#
loop_
_entity.id
_entity.type
_entity.pdbx_description
1 polymer ?
#
loop_
_entity_poly.entity_id
_entity_poly.type
_entity_poly.pdbx_seq_one_letter_code
_entity_poly.pdbx_strand_id
1 'polypeptide(L)'
;MLPLQLHSAQKAFRELRERQIRGLETQSTALGERIVALQRDNTRLLRWLEKLQSDNAVLDASFTGHTRSLNAQALLKQPDSEGKLVLSTSINLHNKPTLTSSSSSRFLDVNSTWDLIQNHPMICDGYVEFHQIYPQLRKLVRFQDTKGPVFNQYDVLRVIVQTGLIN
;
A
#
# COMPACT_ATOMS: atom_id res chain seq x y z
N MET A 1 56.52 -42.12 6.16
CA MET A 1 56.03 -40.93 6.89
C MET A 1 54.89 -40.18 6.17
N LEU A 2 54.11 -40.85 5.30
CA LEU A 2 53.02 -40.25 4.50
C LEU A 2 51.56 -40.54 4.95
N PRO A 3 51.22 -41.60 5.73
CA PRO A 3 49.80 -41.92 5.98
C PRO A 3 49.11 -40.97 6.99
N LEU A 4 49.88 -40.28 7.83
CA LEU A 4 49.35 -39.37 8.85
C LEU A 4 48.75 -38.09 8.25
N GLN A 5 49.30 -37.59 7.14
CA GLN A 5 48.81 -36.38 6.48
C GLN A 5 47.45 -36.58 5.82
N LEU A 6 47.22 -37.71 5.14
CA LEU A 6 45.96 -37.99 4.46
C LEU A 6 44.79 -38.13 5.46
N HIS A 7 45.03 -38.83 6.57
CA HIS A 7 44.03 -38.99 7.62
C HIS A 7 43.67 -37.65 8.29
N SER A 8 44.67 -36.78 8.51
CA SER A 8 44.44 -35.44 9.04
C SER A 8 43.67 -34.52 8.07
N ALA A 9 43.97 -34.59 6.77
CA ALA A 9 43.30 -33.81 5.75
C ALA A 9 41.84 -34.23 5.57
N GLN A 10 41.56 -35.53 5.55
CA GLN A 10 40.18 -36.04 5.45
C GLN A 10 39.32 -35.63 6.65
N LYS A 11 39.89 -35.66 7.86
CA LYS A 11 39.23 -35.18 9.08
C LYS A 11 38.90 -33.69 8.99
N ALA A 12 39.84 -32.86 8.50
CA ALA A 12 39.63 -31.43 8.32
C ALA A 12 38.50 -31.11 7.33
N PHE A 13 38.44 -31.82 6.19
CA PHE A 13 37.35 -31.65 5.21
C PHE A 13 35.99 -32.05 5.76
N ARG A 14 35.94 -33.15 6.53
CA ARG A 14 34.72 -33.58 7.21
C ARG A 14 34.26 -32.53 8.21
N GLU A 15 35.18 -32.03 9.03
CA GLU A 15 34.90 -31.02 10.03
C GLU A 15 34.39 -29.71 9.42
N LEU A 16 34.94 -29.29 8.27
CA LEU A 16 34.48 -28.09 7.56
C LEU A 16 33.06 -28.25 7.02
N ARG A 17 32.75 -29.40 6.39
CA ARG A 17 31.38 -29.69 5.92
C ARG A 17 30.40 -29.76 7.07
N GLU A 18 30.76 -30.41 8.18
CA GLU A 18 29.92 -30.45 9.37
C GLU A 18 29.72 -29.05 9.98
N ARG A 19 30.71 -28.16 9.94
CA ARG A 19 30.54 -26.75 10.33
C ARG A 19 29.61 -25.99 9.40
N GLN A 20 29.71 -26.20 8.09
CA GLN A 20 28.80 -25.57 7.12
C GLN A 20 27.35 -26.06 7.31
N ILE A 21 27.16 -27.36 7.52
CA ILE A 21 25.84 -27.96 7.80
C ILE A 21 25.27 -27.35 9.08
N ARG A 22 26.05 -27.31 10.17
CA ARG A 22 25.62 -26.64 11.41
C ARG A 22 25.29 -25.17 11.20
N GLY A 23 26.06 -24.46 10.39
CA GLY A 23 25.78 -23.08 10.02
C GLY A 23 24.43 -22.93 9.33
N LEU A 24 24.14 -23.77 8.34
CA LEU A 24 22.85 -23.77 7.63
C LEU A 24 21.69 -24.16 8.56
N GLU A 25 21.88 -25.14 9.43
CA GLU A 25 20.89 -25.54 10.44
C GLU A 25 20.57 -24.36 11.37
N THR A 26 21.59 -23.67 11.90
CA THR A 26 21.37 -22.48 12.76
C THR A 26 20.69 -21.33 12.03
N GLN A 27 20.97 -21.14 10.73
CA GLN A 27 20.26 -20.13 9.93
C GLN A 27 18.80 -20.53 9.70
N SER A 28 18.54 -21.80 9.43
CA SER A 28 17.18 -22.32 9.26
C SER A 28 16.36 -22.15 10.55
N THR A 29 16.94 -22.47 11.71
CA THR A 29 16.29 -22.25 13.00
C THR A 29 16.04 -20.77 13.26
N ALA A 30 17.02 -19.89 13.00
CA ALA A 30 16.86 -18.45 13.19
C ALA A 30 15.80 -17.84 12.27
N LEU A 31 15.72 -18.30 11.01
CA LEU A 31 14.66 -17.89 10.09
C LEU A 31 13.29 -18.39 10.56
N GLY A 32 13.20 -19.63 11.04
CA GLY A 32 11.98 -20.19 11.61
C GLY A 32 11.48 -19.40 12.83
N GLU A 33 12.38 -19.07 13.77
CA GLU A 33 12.09 -18.23 14.92
C GLU A 33 11.59 -16.84 14.50
N ARG A 34 12.20 -16.24 13.49
CA ARG A 34 11.80 -14.94 12.97
C ARG A 34 10.42 -14.96 12.30
N ILE A 35 10.09 -16.02 11.57
CA ILE A 35 8.75 -16.20 11.00
C ILE A 35 7.70 -16.27 12.11
N VAL A 36 7.95 -17.07 13.16
CA VAL A 36 7.02 -17.19 14.30
C VAL A 36 6.87 -15.85 15.03
N ALA A 37 7.96 -15.09 15.21
CA ALA A 37 7.91 -13.76 15.81
C ALA A 37 7.05 -12.79 14.99
N LEU A 38 7.29 -12.70 13.66
CA LEU A 38 6.50 -11.86 12.77
C LEU A 38 5.03 -12.26 12.72
N GLN A 39 4.73 -13.56 12.74
CA GLN A 39 3.36 -14.06 12.78
C GLN A 39 2.67 -13.68 14.09
N ARG A 40 3.37 -13.78 15.23
CA ARG A 40 2.87 -13.34 16.53
C ARG A 40 2.55 -11.84 16.52
N ASP A 41 3.43 -11.02 15.95
CA ASP A 41 3.23 -9.57 15.89
C ASP A 41 2.09 -9.19 14.94
N ASN A 42 1.95 -9.88 13.80
CA ASN A 42 0.81 -9.70 12.91
C ASN A 42 -0.52 -10.02 13.63
N THR A 43 -0.62 -11.16 14.33
CA THR A 43 -1.83 -11.49 15.11
C THR A 43 -2.14 -10.47 16.21
N ARG A 44 -1.11 -9.84 16.80
CA ARG A 44 -1.30 -8.79 17.79
C ARG A 44 -1.83 -7.52 17.13
N LEU A 45 -1.23 -7.07 16.02
CA LEU A 45 -1.67 -5.89 15.29
C LEU A 45 -3.12 -6.02 14.81
N LEU A 46 -3.51 -7.20 14.31
CA LEU A 46 -4.88 -7.48 13.92
C LEU A 46 -5.87 -7.32 15.09
N ARG A 47 -5.55 -7.86 16.28
CA ARG A 47 -6.38 -7.65 17.48
C ARG A 47 -6.44 -6.19 17.92
N TRP A 48 -5.34 -5.46 17.77
CA TRP A 48 -5.30 -4.02 18.07
C TRP A 48 -6.18 -3.22 17.11
N LEU A 49 -6.15 -3.54 15.81
CA LEU A 49 -7.05 -2.93 14.82
C LEU A 49 -8.51 -3.22 15.14
N GLU A 50 -8.85 -4.46 15.44
CA GLU A 50 -10.21 -4.86 15.84
C GLU A 50 -10.68 -4.09 17.08
N LYS A 51 -9.80 -3.96 18.09
CA LYS A 51 -10.09 -3.16 19.29
C LYS A 51 -10.33 -1.68 18.95
N LEU A 52 -9.48 -1.06 18.13
CA LEU A 52 -9.65 0.34 17.72
C LEU A 52 -10.93 0.55 16.92
N GLN A 53 -11.30 -0.40 16.06
CA GLN A 53 -12.56 -0.37 15.31
C GLN A 53 -13.77 -0.44 16.26
N SER A 54 -13.72 -1.31 17.28
CA SER A 54 -14.76 -1.39 18.30
C SER A 54 -14.85 -0.11 19.14
N ASP A 55 -13.71 0.44 19.58
CA ASP A 55 -13.65 1.69 20.34
C ASP A 55 -14.24 2.86 19.52
N ASN A 56 -13.93 2.95 18.23
CA ASN A 56 -14.52 3.93 17.31
C ASN A 56 -16.02 3.73 17.14
N ALA A 57 -16.50 2.48 17.02
CA ALA A 57 -17.92 2.19 16.93
C ALA A 57 -18.69 2.61 18.19
N VAL A 58 -18.08 2.51 19.38
CA VAL A 58 -18.66 3.03 20.63
C VAL A 58 -18.73 4.55 20.63
N LEU A 59 -17.69 5.24 20.13
CA LEU A 59 -17.70 6.70 20.00
C LEU A 59 -18.78 7.17 19.03
N ASP A 60 -18.92 6.51 17.88
CA ASP A 60 -20.00 6.77 16.92
C ASP A 60 -21.38 6.50 17.53
N ALA A 61 -21.56 5.39 18.26
CA ALA A 61 -22.80 5.08 18.96
C ALA A 61 -23.12 6.10 20.09
N SER A 62 -22.10 6.64 20.75
CA SER A 62 -22.24 7.64 21.81
C SER A 62 -22.58 9.04 21.25
N PHE A 63 -21.98 9.40 20.11
CA PHE A 63 -22.21 10.68 19.44
C PHE A 63 -23.56 10.72 18.69
N THR A 64 -23.95 9.61 18.05
CA THR A 64 -25.26 9.48 17.38
C THR A 64 -26.45 9.52 18.35
N GLY A 65 -26.23 9.33 19.65
CA GLY A 65 -27.23 9.60 20.70
C GLY A 65 -27.56 11.09 20.90
N HIS A 66 -26.67 12.00 20.50
CA HIS A 66 -26.83 13.45 20.67
C HIS A 66 -27.06 14.20 19.36
N THR A 67 -26.76 13.59 18.20
CA THR A 67 -27.04 14.18 16.88
C THR A 67 -27.68 13.16 15.96
N ARG A 68 -29.00 12.96 16.09
CA ARG A 68 -29.81 12.46 14.96
C ARG A 68 -29.87 13.56 13.90
N SER A 69 -28.86 13.63 13.03
CA SER A 69 -29.04 14.22 11.70
C SER A 69 -27.86 13.91 10.76
N LEU A 70 -28.21 13.22 9.67
CA LEU A 70 -27.53 13.11 8.38
C LEU A 70 -26.48 11.98 8.20
N ASN A 71 -26.99 10.89 7.60
CA ASN A 71 -26.29 9.91 6.75
C ASN A 71 -25.24 8.98 7.38
N ALA A 72 -25.70 7.82 7.88
CA ALA A 72 -24.99 6.55 7.71
C ALA A 72 -25.95 5.37 7.96
N GLN A 73 -26.46 4.76 6.88
CA GLN A 73 -27.07 3.43 6.97
C GLN A 73 -25.95 2.39 6.89
N ALA A 74 -25.54 1.82 8.03
CA ALA A 74 -24.69 0.63 8.08
C ALA A 74 -25.59 -0.61 8.20
N LEU A 75 -25.76 -1.29 7.07
CA LEU A 75 -26.52 -2.53 6.93
C LEU A 75 -25.71 -3.72 7.48
N LEU A 76 -26.34 -4.49 8.38
CA LEU A 76 -25.92 -5.81 8.84
C LEU A 76 -25.49 -6.74 7.70
N LYS A 77 -24.48 -7.60 7.92
CA LYS A 77 -24.27 -8.81 7.11
C LYS A 77 -23.93 -10.03 7.97
N GLN A 78 -24.76 -11.06 7.81
CA GLN A 78 -24.64 -12.40 8.41
C GLN A 78 -23.54 -13.23 7.72
N PRO A 79 -22.99 -14.26 8.39
CA PRO A 79 -21.93 -15.11 7.85
C PRO A 79 -22.47 -16.25 6.97
N ASP A 80 -21.76 -16.55 5.89
CA ASP A 80 -21.88 -17.77 5.09
C ASP A 80 -20.76 -18.79 5.38
N SER A 81 -21.10 -20.06 5.19
CA SER A 81 -20.52 -21.23 5.86
C SER A 81 -19.25 -21.84 5.25
N GLU A 82 -18.33 -21.05 4.70
CA GLU A 82 -17.07 -21.59 4.12
C GLU A 82 -15.78 -20.89 4.58
N GLY A 83 -15.82 -20.17 5.71
CA GLY A 83 -14.60 -19.78 6.44
C GLY A 83 -13.61 -18.90 5.64
N LYS A 84 -14.05 -18.28 4.55
CA LYS A 84 -13.27 -17.30 3.80
C LYS A 84 -13.79 -15.92 4.17
N LEU A 85 -13.04 -15.20 5.00
CA LEU A 85 -13.22 -13.76 5.20
C LEU A 85 -12.93 -13.05 3.88
N VAL A 86 -13.94 -12.99 3.01
CA VAL A 86 -13.97 -11.98 1.96
C VAL A 86 -14.21 -10.67 2.70
N LEU A 87 -13.12 -9.95 2.96
CA LEU A 87 -13.18 -8.52 3.24
C LEU A 87 -13.82 -7.89 2.00
N SER A 88 -15.16 -7.88 1.99
CA SER A 88 -15.92 -6.97 1.16
C SER A 88 -15.74 -5.62 1.81
N THR A 89 -14.53 -5.08 1.71
CA THR A 89 -14.30 -3.66 1.83
C THR A 89 -15.06 -3.05 0.66
N SER A 90 -16.37 -2.88 0.83
CA SER A 90 -17.04 -1.74 0.23
C SER A 90 -16.50 -0.52 0.98
N ILE A 91 -15.21 -0.24 0.76
CA ILE A 91 -14.79 1.13 0.62
C ILE A 91 -15.83 1.71 -0.32
N ASN A 92 -16.48 2.77 0.12
CA ASN A 92 -17.14 3.65 -0.83
C ASN A 92 -16.00 4.08 -1.77
N LEU A 93 -15.79 3.33 -2.86
CA LEU A 93 -15.21 3.83 -4.08
C LEU A 93 -16.20 4.91 -4.51
N HIS A 94 -16.13 6.08 -3.89
CA HIS A 94 -16.81 7.23 -4.44
C HIS A 94 -16.16 7.67 -5.76
N ASN A 95 -15.05 7.06 -6.15
CA ASN A 95 -14.47 7.26 -7.46
C ASN A 95 -14.47 5.93 -8.22
N LYS A 96 -15.67 5.46 -8.58
CA LYS A 96 -15.80 4.69 -9.82
C LYS A 96 -15.12 5.53 -10.92
N PRO A 97 -14.14 5.02 -11.68
CA PRO A 97 -13.80 5.64 -12.94
C PRO A 97 -15.01 5.39 -13.84
N THR A 98 -15.99 6.29 -13.76
CA THR A 98 -17.02 6.39 -14.78
C THR A 98 -16.24 6.74 -16.03
N LEU A 99 -15.96 5.72 -16.85
CA LEU A 99 -15.70 5.86 -18.26
C LEU A 99 -17.00 6.41 -18.89
N THR A 100 -17.42 7.62 -18.53
CA THR A 100 -18.24 8.41 -19.43
C THR A 100 -17.28 8.87 -20.51
N SER A 101 -17.35 8.15 -21.62
CA SER A 101 -17.06 8.69 -22.93
C SER A 101 -17.84 10.01 -23.05
N SER A 102 -17.19 11.11 -22.76
CA SER A 102 -17.63 12.47 -23.08
C SER A 102 -16.46 13.38 -22.77
N SER A 103 -15.70 13.63 -23.84
CA SER A 103 -14.80 14.76 -23.96
C SER A 103 -15.46 16.03 -23.41
N SER A 104 -15.04 16.48 -22.22
CA SER A 104 -15.10 17.89 -21.78
C SER A 104 -14.68 17.98 -20.30
N SER A 105 -13.43 18.40 -20.08
CA SER A 105 -12.96 19.09 -18.86
C SER A 105 -13.45 18.56 -17.50
N ARG A 106 -12.93 17.40 -17.06
CA ARG A 106 -13.04 16.98 -15.66
C ARG A 106 -12.06 17.78 -14.82
N PHE A 107 -12.58 18.61 -13.92
CA PHE A 107 -11.79 19.26 -12.90
C PHE A 107 -11.56 18.27 -11.75
N LEU A 108 -10.31 18.09 -11.37
CA LEU A 108 -9.82 17.23 -10.31
C LEU A 108 -9.52 18.09 -9.09
N ASP A 109 -9.85 17.59 -7.90
CA ASP A 109 -9.36 18.13 -6.65
C ASP A 109 -7.88 17.76 -6.45
N VAL A 110 -7.26 18.29 -5.39
CA VAL A 110 -5.85 18.04 -5.07
C VAL A 110 -5.56 16.54 -4.95
N ASN A 111 -6.46 15.80 -4.29
CA ASN A 111 -6.25 14.37 -4.03
C ASN A 111 -6.38 13.54 -5.31
N SER A 112 -7.42 13.76 -6.12
CA SER A 112 -7.58 13.06 -7.40
C SER A 112 -6.50 13.44 -8.40
N THR A 113 -5.96 14.67 -8.31
CA THR A 113 -4.81 15.08 -9.13
C THR A 113 -3.55 14.32 -8.73
N TRP A 114 -3.30 14.16 -7.43
CA TRP A 114 -2.19 13.38 -6.92
C TRP A 114 -2.29 11.91 -7.31
N ASP A 115 -3.48 11.31 -7.18
CA ASP A 115 -3.73 9.93 -7.60
C ASP A 115 -3.48 9.73 -9.10
N LEU A 116 -3.87 10.70 -9.94
CA LEU A 116 -3.62 10.65 -11.37
C LEU A 116 -2.13 10.72 -11.70
N ILE A 117 -1.39 11.60 -11.02
CA ILE A 117 0.06 11.73 -11.18
C ILE A 117 0.73 10.41 -10.78
N GLN A 118 0.45 9.88 -9.59
CA GLN A 118 1.10 8.66 -9.10
C GLN A 118 0.84 7.41 -9.94
N ASN A 119 -0.35 7.31 -10.56
CA ASN A 119 -0.71 6.17 -11.41
C ASN A 119 -0.29 6.34 -12.88
N HIS A 120 0.34 7.45 -13.25
CA HIS A 120 0.72 7.71 -14.64
C HIS A 120 1.99 6.92 -15.04
N PRO A 121 1.98 6.18 -16.17
CA PRO A 121 3.08 5.28 -16.54
C PRO A 121 4.42 6.01 -16.69
N MET A 122 4.43 7.23 -17.23
CA MET A 122 5.67 8.03 -17.38
C MET A 122 6.37 8.35 -16.05
N ILE A 123 5.63 8.38 -14.94
CA ILE A 123 6.18 8.62 -13.61
C ILE A 123 6.58 7.30 -12.95
N CYS A 124 5.77 6.25 -13.12
CA CYS A 124 6.10 4.91 -12.66
C CYS A 124 7.37 4.35 -13.32
N ASP A 125 7.54 4.63 -14.61
CA ASP A 125 8.68 4.18 -15.42
C ASP A 125 9.92 5.08 -15.25
N GLY A 126 9.82 6.17 -14.47
CA GLY A 126 10.93 7.06 -14.15
C GLY A 126 11.38 8.01 -15.27
N TYR A 127 10.58 8.16 -16.35
CA TYR A 127 10.88 9.11 -17.43
C TYR A 127 10.67 10.57 -16.99
N VAL A 128 9.81 10.81 -16.00
CA VAL A 128 9.48 12.15 -15.51
C VAL A 128 9.53 12.22 -13.99
N GLU A 129 10.38 13.13 -13.50
CA GLU A 129 10.48 13.45 -12.07
C GLU A 129 9.38 14.42 -11.63
N PHE A 130 8.80 14.18 -10.45
CA PHE A 130 7.73 15.04 -9.89
C PHE A 130 8.14 16.51 -9.77
N HIS A 131 9.42 16.77 -9.47
CA HIS A 131 10.01 18.10 -9.41
C HIS A 131 9.82 18.91 -10.71
N GLN A 132 9.79 18.24 -11.87
CA GLN A 132 9.66 18.89 -13.17
C GLN A 132 8.19 19.23 -13.50
N ILE A 133 7.26 18.42 -12.98
CA ILE A 133 5.81 18.58 -13.19
C ILE A 133 5.24 19.70 -12.28
N TYR A 134 5.67 19.77 -11.01
CA TYR A 134 5.09 20.69 -10.02
C TYR A 134 5.10 22.19 -10.43
N PRO A 135 6.19 22.76 -10.99
CA PRO A 135 6.22 24.16 -11.42
C PRO A 135 5.24 24.48 -12.56
N GLN A 136 5.00 23.50 -13.44
CA GLN A 136 4.07 23.64 -14.56
C GLN A 136 2.63 23.50 -14.08
N LEU A 137 2.39 22.54 -13.18
CA LEU A 137 1.09 22.32 -12.57
C LEU A 137 0.64 23.52 -11.73
N ARG A 138 1.57 24.16 -10.99
CA ARG A 138 1.30 25.35 -10.18
C ARG A 138 0.76 26.53 -11.00
N LYS A 139 1.17 26.69 -12.25
CA LYS A 139 0.69 27.76 -13.15
C LYS A 139 -0.72 27.50 -13.69
N LEU A 140 -1.19 26.25 -13.60
CA LEU A 140 -2.47 25.79 -14.15
C LEU A 140 -3.53 25.60 -13.05
N VAL A 141 -3.18 25.87 -11.79
CA VAL A 141 -4.11 25.83 -10.64
C VAL A 141 -5.25 26.81 -10.88
N ARG A 142 -6.49 26.33 -10.77
CA ARG A 142 -7.68 27.18 -10.71
C ARG A 142 -8.26 27.09 -9.31
N PHE A 143 -8.71 28.20 -8.75
CA PHE A 143 -9.40 28.20 -7.47
C PHE A 143 -10.90 28.19 -7.73
N GLN A 144 -11.62 27.21 -7.18
CA GLN A 144 -13.07 27.21 -7.19
C GLN A 144 -13.56 27.50 -5.76
N ASP A 145 -14.43 28.51 -5.63
CA ASP A 145 -14.79 29.22 -4.38
C ASP A 145 -15.14 28.34 -3.17
N THR A 146 -15.54 27.09 -3.39
CA THR A 146 -15.96 26.16 -2.31
C THR A 146 -15.17 24.85 -2.23
N LYS A 147 -14.20 24.60 -3.14
CA LYS A 147 -13.51 23.29 -3.25
C LYS A 147 -11.99 23.36 -3.29
N GLY A 148 -11.40 24.54 -3.03
CA GLY A 148 -9.95 24.72 -3.03
C GLY A 148 -9.34 24.69 -4.45
N PRO A 149 -8.02 24.46 -4.57
CA PRO A 149 -7.34 24.42 -5.86
C PRO A 149 -7.75 23.17 -6.65
N VAL A 150 -8.29 23.41 -7.84
CA VAL A 150 -8.73 22.40 -8.81
C VAL A 150 -7.88 22.45 -10.07
N PHE A 151 -7.69 21.29 -10.68
CA PHE A 151 -6.87 21.10 -11.87
C PHE A 151 -7.70 20.49 -12.99
N ASN A 152 -7.51 20.93 -14.23
CA ASN A 152 -8.13 20.25 -15.36
C ASN A 152 -7.35 18.98 -15.68
N GLN A 153 -8.02 17.83 -15.67
CA GLN A 153 -7.42 16.53 -15.97
C GLN A 153 -6.60 16.54 -17.28
N TYR A 154 -7.08 17.21 -18.32
CA TYR A 154 -6.38 17.32 -19.59
C TYR A 154 -5.08 18.12 -19.47
N ASP A 155 -5.10 19.20 -18.69
CA ASP A 155 -3.93 20.04 -18.47
C ASP A 155 -2.86 19.28 -17.68
N VAL A 156 -3.26 18.49 -16.67
CA VAL A 156 -2.35 17.63 -15.89
C VAL A 156 -1.68 16.58 -16.78
N LEU A 157 -2.47 15.84 -17.57
CA LEU A 157 -1.94 14.81 -18.48
C LEU A 157 -1.01 15.41 -19.53
N ARG A 158 -1.40 16.55 -20.12
CA ARG A 158 -0.57 17.26 -21.10
C ARG A 158 0.76 17.68 -20.48
N VAL A 159 0.76 18.21 -19.26
CA VAL A 159 2.00 18.59 -18.58
C VAL A 159 2.90 17.37 -18.39
N ILE A 160 2.38 16.25 -17.89
CA ILE A 160 3.17 15.03 -17.65
C ILE A 160 3.80 14.53 -18.95
N VAL A 161 3.01 14.43 -20.02
CA VAL A 161 3.49 13.98 -21.33
C VAL A 161 4.50 14.97 -21.92
N GLN A 162 4.23 16.27 -21.83
CA GLN A 162 5.12 17.31 -22.35
C GLN A 162 6.47 17.29 -21.62
N THR A 163 6.49 17.12 -20.30
CA THR A 163 7.74 16.99 -19.54
C THR A 163 8.52 15.73 -19.91
N GLY A 164 7.83 14.62 -20.18
CA GLY A 164 8.47 13.37 -20.62
C GLY A 164 9.01 13.40 -22.05
N LEU A 165 8.50 14.28 -22.90
CA LEU A 165 8.96 14.45 -24.29
C LEU A 165 10.11 15.46 -24.43
N ILE A 166 10.39 16.27 -23.40
CA ILE A 166 11.45 17.30 -23.41
C ILE A 166 12.80 16.75 -22.87
N ASN A 167 12.79 15.59 -22.21
CA ASN A 167 14.00 14.87 -21.77
C ASN A 167 14.50 13.89 -22.84
#